data_AF-A0A376VLL5-F1
#
_entry.id   AF-A0A376VLL5-F1
#
_cell.length_a   1.000
_cell.length_b   1.000
_cell.length_c   1.000
_cell.angle_alpha   90.00
_cell.angle_beta   90.00
_cell.angle_gamma   90.00
#
_symmetry.space_group_name_H-M   'P 1'
#
loop_
_entity.id
_entity.type
_entity.pdbx_description
1 polymer ?
#
loop_
_entity_poly.entity_id
_entity_poly.type
_entity_poly.pdbx_seq_one_letter_code
_entity_poly.pdbx_strand_id
1 'polypeptide(L)'
;MTYCPHCDGPLFKGKRVAVIGGGNSGVEAAIDLAGIVEHVTLLEFAPEMKADQVLQDKLRSLKNVDIILNAQTTEVKGDGSKVVGLEYRDRVSGDIHNIELAGIFVQIGLLPNTNWLEGAVERNRMGEIIIDAKCETNVKGVFAAGDCTTVPYKQIIIATGEGAKASLSAFDYLIRTKTA
;
A
#
# COMPACT_ATOMS: atom_id res chain seq x y z
N MET A 1 -2.64 -6.30 13.24
CA MET A 1 -1.83 -6.02 12.03
C MET A 1 -2.79 -5.72 10.90
N THR A 2 -2.50 -4.70 10.09
CA THR A 2 -3.31 -4.30 8.94
C THR A 2 -2.42 -3.87 7.77
N TYR A 3 -3.02 -3.71 6.59
CA TYR A 3 -2.39 -3.33 5.33
C TYR A 3 -2.95 -2.02 4.74
N CYS A 4 -4.05 -1.48 5.28
CA CYS A 4 -4.72 -0.32 4.71
C CYS A 4 -4.80 0.84 5.72
N PRO A 5 -3.93 1.87 5.61
CA PRO A 5 -3.97 3.03 6.52
C PRO A 5 -5.30 3.79 6.41
N HIS A 6 -5.82 3.95 5.19
CA HIS A 6 -7.10 4.62 4.93
C HIS A 6 -8.30 3.93 5.58
N CYS A 7 -8.24 2.60 5.71
CA CYS A 7 -9.36 1.79 6.21
C CYS A 7 -9.36 1.77 7.74
N ASP A 8 -8.21 1.52 8.35
CA ASP A 8 -8.10 1.21 9.78
C ASP A 8 -7.47 2.33 10.62
N GLY A 9 -6.85 3.33 10.00
CA GLY A 9 -6.21 4.45 10.69
C GLY A 9 -7.08 5.09 11.79
N PRO A 10 -8.37 5.41 11.53
CA PRO A 10 -9.27 5.98 12.53
C PRO A 10 -9.44 5.13 13.81
N LEU A 11 -9.25 3.81 13.73
CA LEU A 11 -9.38 2.90 14.88
C LEU A 11 -8.24 3.04 15.90
N PHE A 12 -7.11 3.66 15.50
CA PHE A 12 -5.92 3.81 16.33
C PHE A 12 -5.73 5.23 16.89
N LYS A 13 -6.80 6.03 16.93
CA LYS A 13 -6.76 7.37 17.52
C LYS A 13 -6.20 7.35 18.94
N GLY A 14 -5.18 8.18 19.18
CA GLY A 14 -4.50 8.25 20.49
C GLY A 14 -3.75 6.98 20.89
N LYS A 15 -3.37 6.13 19.94
CA LYS A 15 -2.51 4.95 20.16
C LYS A 15 -1.16 5.13 19.48
N ARG A 16 -0.18 4.31 19.88
CA ARG A 16 1.12 4.20 19.21
C ARG A 16 1.03 3.12 18.12
N VAL A 17 1.57 3.40 16.94
CA VAL A 17 1.54 2.49 15.79
C VAL A 17 2.90 2.40 15.10
N ALA A 18 3.16 1.30 14.39
CA ALA A 18 4.29 1.17 13.49
C ALA A 18 3.84 1.09 12.03
N VAL A 19 4.65 1.64 11.13
CA VAL A 19 4.55 1.45 9.68
C VAL A 19 5.78 0.69 9.20
N ILE A 20 5.58 -0.40 8.47
CA ILE A 20 6.66 -1.24 7.95
C ILE A 20 6.85 -0.98 6.46
N GLY A 21 8.00 -0.43 6.09
CA GLY A 21 8.36 -0.03 4.72
C GLY A 21 8.55 1.48 4.58
N GLY A 22 9.65 1.89 3.95
CA GLY A 22 10.03 3.28 3.70
C GLY A 22 10.05 3.65 2.20
N GLY A 23 9.25 2.97 1.38
CA GLY A 23 8.85 3.47 0.05
C GLY A 23 7.73 4.52 0.15
N ASN A 24 7.29 5.08 -0.98
CA ASN A 24 6.24 6.11 -1.02
C ASN A 24 5.01 5.73 -0.20
N SER A 25 4.44 4.53 -0.42
CA SER A 25 3.25 4.07 0.31
C SER A 25 3.43 4.04 1.82
N GLY A 26 4.59 3.61 2.31
CA GLY A 26 4.88 3.57 3.75
C GLY A 26 5.10 4.95 4.35
N VAL A 27 5.83 5.82 3.67
CA VAL A 27 6.06 7.19 4.14
C VAL A 27 4.77 8.02 4.12
N GLU A 28 3.96 7.92 3.07
CA GLU A 28 2.63 8.54 3.00
C GLU A 28 1.71 8.03 4.11
N ALA A 29 1.67 6.72 4.33
CA ALA A 29 0.90 6.13 5.42
C ALA A 29 1.33 6.64 6.79
N ALA A 30 2.64 6.79 7.03
CA ALA A 30 3.15 7.34 8.28
C ALA A 30 2.78 8.82 8.47
N ILE A 31 2.81 9.62 7.41
CA ILE A 31 2.35 11.03 7.43
C ILE A 31 0.85 11.10 7.74
N ASP A 32 0.03 10.28 7.08
CA ASP A 32 -1.42 10.22 7.30
C ASP A 32 -1.74 9.82 8.75
N LEU A 33 -1.16 8.72 9.23
CA LEU A 33 -1.37 8.21 10.58
C LEU A 33 -0.87 9.20 11.65
N ALA A 34 0.21 9.94 11.41
CA ALA A 34 0.74 10.92 12.36
C ALA A 34 -0.26 12.04 12.69
N GLY A 35 -1.24 12.31 11.81
CA GLY A 35 -2.34 13.25 12.07
C GLY A 35 -3.47 12.69 12.94
N ILE A 36 -3.53 11.37 13.12
CA ILE A 36 -4.64 10.65 13.77
C ILE A 36 -4.20 10.04 15.11
N VAL A 37 -2.99 9.48 15.15
CA VAL A 37 -2.50 8.63 16.24
C VAL A 37 -1.60 9.41 17.21
N GLU A 38 -1.25 8.82 18.35
CA GLU A 38 -0.36 9.45 19.33
C GLU A 38 1.09 9.51 18.80
N HIS A 39 1.57 8.40 18.24
CA HIS A 39 2.94 8.27 17.76
C HIS A 39 3.05 7.24 16.63
N VAL A 40 3.89 7.52 15.63
CA VAL A 40 4.21 6.60 14.54
C VAL A 40 5.69 6.23 14.60
N THR A 41 6.01 4.94 14.49
CA THR A 41 7.37 4.50 14.23
C THR A 41 7.44 3.86 12.85
N LEU A 42 8.19 4.46 11.92
CA LEU A 42 8.45 3.89 10.61
C LEU A 42 9.71 3.03 10.68
N LEU A 43 9.60 1.77 10.26
CA LEU A 43 10.70 0.83 10.14
C LEU A 43 11.00 0.59 8.66
N GLU A 44 12.22 0.92 8.23
CA GLU A 44 12.76 0.61 6.91
C GLU A 44 13.85 -0.46 7.03
N PHE A 45 13.74 -1.48 6.17
CA PHE A 45 14.65 -2.61 6.14
C PHE A 45 16.03 -2.23 5.56
N ALA A 46 16.05 -1.32 4.59
CA ALA A 46 17.24 -0.76 3.97
C ALA A 46 17.94 0.30 4.86
N PRO A 47 19.21 0.64 4.55
CA PRO A 47 19.90 1.73 5.24
C PRO A 47 19.36 3.13 4.89
N GLU A 48 18.47 3.24 3.91
CA GLU A 48 17.82 4.47 3.49
C GLU A 48 16.37 4.22 3.03
N MET A 49 15.53 5.26 3.14
CA MET A 49 14.18 5.26 2.58
C MET A 49 14.22 5.42 1.06
N LYS A 50 13.32 4.74 0.35
CA LYS A 50 13.16 4.83 -1.10
C LYS A 50 12.09 5.84 -1.54
N ALA A 51 11.38 6.44 -0.60
CA ALA A 51 10.34 7.41 -0.90
C ALA A 51 10.92 8.69 -1.54
N ASP A 52 10.08 9.44 -2.26
CA ASP A 52 10.44 10.73 -2.83
C ASP A 52 10.94 11.70 -1.73
N GLN A 53 11.98 12.48 -2.05
CA GLN A 53 12.65 13.34 -1.06
C GLN A 53 11.68 14.27 -0.33
N VAL A 54 10.70 14.83 -1.05
CA VAL A 54 9.66 15.72 -0.48
C VAL A 54 8.85 15.02 0.62
N LEU A 55 8.56 13.73 0.47
CA LEU A 55 7.85 12.93 1.46
C LEU A 55 8.75 12.61 2.66
N GLN A 56 10.03 12.29 2.42
CA GLN A 56 11.00 12.06 3.49
C GLN A 56 11.18 13.32 4.37
N ASP A 57 11.34 14.48 3.74
CA ASP A 57 11.49 15.76 4.43
C ASP A 57 10.22 16.10 5.22
N LYS A 58 9.06 15.88 4.61
CA LYS A 58 7.78 16.06 5.29
C LYS A 58 7.65 15.15 6.51
N LEU A 59 7.98 13.87 6.39
CA LEU A 59 7.93 12.91 7.49
C LEU A 59 8.85 13.33 8.64
N ARG A 60 10.09 13.75 8.33
CA ARG A 60 11.07 14.23 9.31
C ARG A 60 10.66 15.53 10.01
N SER A 61 9.79 16.32 9.40
CA SER A 61 9.27 17.56 10.01
C SER A 61 8.24 17.31 11.13
N LEU A 62 7.71 16.09 11.24
CA LEU A 62 6.66 15.74 12.21
C LEU A 62 7.27 15.43 13.58
N LYS A 63 6.60 15.86 14.65
CA LYS A 63 7.13 15.77 16.03
C LYS A 63 6.84 14.44 16.73
N ASN A 64 5.94 13.64 16.17
CA ASN A 64 5.46 12.38 16.75
C ASN A 64 5.78 11.17 15.85
N VAL A 65 6.91 11.26 15.14
CA VAL A 65 7.37 10.22 14.22
C VAL A 65 8.83 9.88 14.50
N ASP A 66 9.10 8.58 14.70
CA ASP A 66 10.46 8.03 14.69
C ASP A 66 10.70 7.26 13.38
N ILE A 67 11.91 7.36 12.84
CA ILE A 67 12.34 6.63 11.64
C ILE A 67 13.52 5.74 12.02
N ILE A 68 13.36 4.44 11.86
CA ILE A 68 14.38 3.43 12.15
C ILE A 68 14.77 2.74 10.84
N LEU A 69 16.05 2.91 10.46
CA LEU A 69 16.63 2.31 9.27
C LEU A 69 17.33 1.00 9.64
N ASN A 70 17.65 0.17 8.64
CA ASN A 70 18.25 -1.15 8.85
C ASN A 70 17.43 -2.07 9.78
N ALA A 71 16.13 -1.83 9.91
CA ALA A 71 15.28 -2.51 10.87
C ALA A 71 14.52 -3.67 10.22
N GLN A 72 14.85 -4.90 10.62
CA GLN A 72 14.11 -6.08 10.21
C GLN A 72 13.15 -6.52 11.32
N THR A 73 11.86 -6.30 11.15
CA THR A 73 10.84 -6.88 12.06
C THR A 73 10.98 -8.40 12.11
N THR A 74 11.10 -8.95 13.32
CA THR A 74 11.28 -10.38 13.59
C THR A 74 10.05 -11.02 14.19
N GLU A 75 9.30 -10.30 15.02
CA GLU A 75 8.14 -10.85 15.73
C GLU A 75 7.06 -9.78 15.95
N VAL A 76 5.79 -10.19 15.87
CA VAL A 76 4.65 -9.39 16.32
C VAL A 76 4.16 -9.95 17.65
N LYS A 77 4.14 -9.10 18.69
CA LYS A 77 3.81 -9.49 20.05
C LYS A 77 2.36 -9.15 20.37
N GLY A 78 1.64 -10.09 20.96
CA GLY A 78 0.24 -9.96 21.34
C GLY A 78 -0.06 -10.54 22.72
N ASP A 79 -1.15 -10.09 23.34
CA ASP A 79 -1.65 -10.57 24.63
C ASP A 79 -2.65 -11.74 24.49
N GLY A 80 -2.75 -12.33 23.30
CA GLY A 80 -3.75 -13.34 22.93
C GLY A 80 -5.06 -12.76 22.37
N SER A 81 -5.28 -11.45 22.47
CA SER A 81 -6.45 -10.77 21.91
C SER A 81 -6.08 -9.65 20.92
N LYS A 82 -5.02 -8.89 21.22
CA LYS A 82 -4.58 -7.74 20.41
C LYS A 82 -3.06 -7.64 20.34
N VAL A 83 -2.58 -6.84 19.39
CA VAL A 83 -1.17 -6.46 19.30
C VAL A 83 -0.82 -5.56 20.49
N VAL A 84 0.32 -5.85 21.12
CA VAL A 84 0.89 -5.05 22.22
C VAL A 84 2.31 -4.58 21.92
N GLY A 85 2.94 -5.11 20.87
CA GLY A 85 4.26 -4.64 20.45
C GLY A 85 4.80 -5.33 19.21
N LEU A 86 6.02 -4.95 18.86
CA LEU A 86 6.82 -5.59 17.82
C LEU A 86 8.26 -5.75 18.29
N GLU A 87 8.92 -6.78 17.78
CA GLU A 87 10.36 -6.96 17.89
C GLU A 87 11.00 -6.75 16.51
N TYR A 88 12.16 -6.10 16.49
CA TYR A 88 12.97 -5.99 15.29
C TYR A 88 14.45 -6.21 15.60
N ARG A 89 15.18 -6.64 14.58
CA ARG A 89 16.63 -6.76 14.56
C ARG A 89 17.23 -5.59 13.80
N ASP A 90 18.22 -4.91 14.38
CA ASP A 90 19.13 -4.04 13.63
C ASP A 90 20.02 -4.92 12.74
N ARG A 91 19.97 -4.70 11.43
CA ARG A 91 20.69 -5.52 10.44
C ARG A 91 22.19 -5.23 10.37
N VAL A 92 22.64 -4.13 10.96
CA VAL A 92 24.05 -3.73 11.04
C VAL A 92 24.70 -4.34 12.27
N SER A 93 24.13 -4.13 13.47
CA SER A 93 24.71 -4.63 14.71
C SER A 93 24.27 -6.06 15.07
N GLY A 94 23.10 -6.47 14.61
CA GLY A 94 22.44 -7.71 15.01
C GLY A 94 21.62 -7.59 16.30
N ASP A 95 21.58 -6.41 16.93
CA ASP A 95 20.86 -6.18 18.17
C ASP A 95 19.36 -6.37 18.01
N ILE A 96 18.73 -6.87 19.08
CA ILE A 96 17.27 -7.08 19.13
C ILE A 96 16.63 -5.97 19.96
N HIS A 97 15.61 -5.35 19.40
CA HIS A 97 14.89 -4.23 19.97
C HIS A 97 13.39 -4.52 20.05
N ASN A 98 12.74 -3.94 21.04
CA ASN A 98 11.30 -4.08 21.26
C ASN A 98 10.62 -2.71 21.23
N ILE A 99 9.43 -2.64 20.63
CA ILE A 99 8.60 -1.44 20.59
C ILE A 99 7.20 -1.79 21.07
N GLU A 100 6.73 -1.10 22.10
CA GLU A 100 5.35 -1.19 22.57
C GLU A 100 4.42 -0.34 21.69
N LEU A 101 3.39 -0.97 21.13
CA LEU A 101 2.47 -0.35 20.20
C LEU A 101 1.17 -1.14 20.09
N ALA A 102 0.10 -0.50 19.62
CA ALA A 102 -1.21 -1.12 19.47
C ALA A 102 -1.51 -1.56 18.03
N GLY A 103 -0.83 -0.98 17.04
CA GLY A 103 -1.11 -1.21 15.61
C GLY A 103 0.15 -1.31 14.77
N ILE A 104 0.11 -2.17 13.75
CA ILE A 104 1.18 -2.36 12.77
C ILE A 104 0.54 -2.30 11.38
N PHE A 105 1.02 -1.36 10.55
CA PHE A 105 0.60 -1.13 9.18
C PHE A 105 1.71 -1.56 8.22
N VAL A 106 1.49 -2.64 7.47
CA VAL A 106 2.49 -3.18 6.55
C VAL A 106 2.33 -2.51 5.17
N GLN A 107 3.37 -1.81 4.71
CA GLN A 107 3.41 -1.03 3.46
C GLN A 107 4.65 -1.37 2.61
N ILE A 108 4.84 -2.67 2.34
CA ILE A 108 6.01 -3.20 1.61
C ILE A 108 5.74 -3.45 0.11
N GLY A 109 4.66 -2.88 -0.42
CA GLY A 109 4.27 -2.97 -1.81
C GLY A 109 3.01 -3.81 -2.05
N LEU A 110 2.42 -3.60 -3.23
CA LEU A 110 1.27 -4.34 -3.74
C LEU A 110 1.77 -5.23 -4.90
N LEU A 111 1.33 -6.49 -4.93
CA LEU A 111 1.59 -7.39 -6.05
C LEU A 111 0.27 -7.70 -6.77
N PRO A 112 0.05 -7.15 -7.98
CA PRO A 112 -1.13 -7.46 -8.76
C PRO A 112 -1.19 -8.93 -9.16
N ASN A 113 -2.38 -9.55 -9.10
CA ASN A 113 -2.61 -10.94 -9.50
C ASN A 113 -2.70 -11.11 -11.03
N THR A 114 -1.66 -10.69 -11.75
CA THR A 114 -1.68 -10.54 -13.21
C THR A 114 -0.57 -11.31 -13.92
N ASN A 115 0.26 -12.07 -13.19
CA ASN A 115 1.38 -12.82 -13.80
C ASN A 115 0.93 -13.82 -14.87
N TRP A 116 -0.29 -14.35 -14.76
CA TRP A 116 -0.87 -15.27 -15.75
C TRP A 116 -1.23 -14.59 -17.08
N LEU A 117 -1.21 -13.25 -17.14
CA LEU A 117 -1.49 -12.44 -18.32
C LEU A 117 -0.23 -11.95 -19.06
N GLU A 118 0.95 -12.41 -18.64
CA GLU A 118 2.21 -11.99 -19.26
C GLU A 118 2.21 -12.25 -20.78
N GLY A 119 2.57 -11.23 -21.55
CA GLY A 119 2.55 -11.26 -23.01
C GLY A 119 1.15 -11.16 -23.66
N ALA A 120 0.07 -11.24 -22.89
CA ALA A 120 -1.29 -11.14 -23.40
C ALA A 120 -1.85 -9.72 -23.34
N VAL A 121 -1.65 -9.00 -22.23
CA VAL A 121 -2.02 -7.58 -22.09
C VAL A 121 -0.86 -6.78 -21.51
N GLU A 122 -0.80 -5.49 -21.84
CA GLU A 122 0.27 -4.60 -21.39
C GLU A 122 0.15 -4.30 -19.89
N ARG A 123 1.28 -4.36 -19.18
CA ARG A 123 1.39 -4.11 -17.75
C ARG A 123 2.48 -3.06 -17.48
N ASN A 124 2.30 -2.25 -16.45
CA ASN A 124 3.35 -1.33 -16.02
C ASN A 124 4.49 -2.11 -15.31
N ARG A 125 5.57 -1.40 -14.94
CA ARG A 125 6.72 -1.98 -14.22
C ARG A 125 6.37 -2.64 -12.86
N MET A 126 5.22 -2.32 -12.29
CA MET A 126 4.73 -2.89 -11.02
C MET A 126 3.78 -4.09 -11.26
N GLY A 127 3.54 -4.47 -12.53
CA GLY A 127 2.66 -5.57 -12.91
C GLY A 127 1.18 -5.20 -12.97
N GLU A 128 0.81 -3.93 -12.84
CA GLU A 128 -0.58 -3.49 -12.96
C GLU A 128 -0.98 -3.42 -14.44
N ILE A 129 -2.20 -3.86 -14.76
CA ILE A 129 -2.75 -3.78 -16.13
C ILE A 129 -2.95 -2.31 -16.50
N ILE A 130 -2.33 -1.88 -17.61
CA ILE A 130 -2.48 -0.51 -18.11
C ILE A 130 -3.88 -0.37 -18.69
N ILE A 131 -4.60 0.64 -18.20
CA ILE A 131 -5.93 0.99 -18.70
C ILE A 131 -6.03 2.48 -19.06
N ASP A 132 -6.89 2.80 -20.01
CA ASP A 132 -7.32 4.17 -20.24
C ASP A 132 -8.50 4.59 -19.32
N ALA A 133 -9.03 5.80 -19.52
CA ALA A 133 -10.15 6.31 -18.72
C ALA A 133 -11.45 5.51 -18.88
N LYS A 134 -11.59 4.71 -19.95
CA LYS A 134 -12.72 3.81 -20.22
C LYS A 134 -12.46 2.38 -19.74
N CYS A 135 -11.37 2.14 -19.02
CA CYS A 135 -10.95 0.80 -18.59
C CYS A 135 -10.56 -0.13 -19.77
N GLU A 136 -10.26 0.43 -20.94
CA GLU A 136 -9.75 -0.34 -22.08
C GLU A 136 -8.28 -0.70 -21.87
N THR A 137 -7.90 -1.94 -22.20
CA THR A 137 -6.49 -2.36 -22.28
C THR A 137 -5.93 -2.09 -23.68
N ASN A 138 -4.66 -2.44 -23.92
CA ASN A 138 -4.07 -2.42 -25.26
C ASN A 138 -4.72 -3.43 -26.23
N VAL A 139 -5.46 -4.43 -25.73
CA VAL A 139 -6.15 -5.45 -26.54
C VAL A 139 -7.63 -5.10 -26.69
N LYS A 140 -8.10 -4.99 -27.94
CA LYS A 140 -9.51 -4.67 -28.22
C LYS A 140 -10.45 -5.77 -27.73
N GLY A 141 -11.49 -5.35 -27.02
CA GLY A 141 -12.45 -6.24 -26.36
C GLY A 141 -12.02 -6.74 -24.99
N VAL A 142 -10.82 -6.40 -24.50
CA VAL A 142 -10.34 -6.75 -23.16
C VAL A 142 -10.31 -5.49 -22.29
N PHE A 143 -10.98 -5.57 -21.14
CA PHE A 143 -11.13 -4.50 -20.17
C PHE A 143 -10.63 -4.99 -18.81
N ALA A 144 -10.18 -4.08 -17.96
CA ALA A 144 -9.74 -4.40 -16.61
C ALA A 144 -10.23 -3.35 -15.60
N ALA A 145 -10.51 -3.78 -14.37
CA ALA A 145 -11.03 -2.90 -13.32
C ALA A 145 -10.52 -3.32 -11.92
N GLY A 146 -10.48 -2.34 -11.02
CA GLY A 146 -10.06 -2.54 -9.63
C GLY A 146 -8.55 -2.62 -9.45
N ASP A 147 -8.13 -3.21 -8.34
CA ASP A 147 -6.76 -3.08 -7.84
C ASP A 147 -5.68 -3.66 -8.76
N CYS A 148 -6.06 -4.57 -9.67
CA CYS A 148 -5.14 -5.15 -10.65
C CYS A 148 -4.72 -4.18 -11.77
N THR A 149 -5.35 -3.00 -11.86
CA THR A 149 -5.08 -1.99 -12.88
C THR A 149 -4.24 -0.84 -12.34
N THR A 150 -3.87 0.08 -13.25
CA THR A 150 -3.18 1.33 -12.94
C THR A 150 -4.04 2.38 -12.21
N VAL A 151 -5.20 2.01 -11.67
CA VAL A 151 -5.96 2.91 -10.78
C VAL A 151 -5.09 3.27 -9.58
N PRO A 152 -4.89 4.57 -9.24
CA PRO A 152 -3.91 4.97 -8.24
C PRO A 152 -4.21 4.48 -6.81
N TYR A 153 -5.48 4.20 -6.51
CA TYR A 153 -5.94 3.91 -5.16
C TYR A 153 -6.71 2.58 -5.11
N LYS A 154 -6.49 1.84 -4.03
CA LYS A 154 -6.94 0.46 -3.85
C LYS A 154 -8.01 0.41 -2.76
N GLN A 155 -9.25 0.71 -3.14
CA GLN A 155 -10.38 0.85 -2.21
C GLN A 155 -11.62 0.21 -2.80
N ILE A 156 -12.47 -0.36 -1.93
CA ILE A 156 -13.71 -1.04 -2.33
C ILE A 156 -14.57 -0.15 -3.21
N ILE A 157 -14.84 1.09 -2.77
CA ILE A 157 -15.71 2.02 -3.48
C ILE A 157 -15.12 2.51 -4.82
N ILE A 158 -13.79 2.53 -4.93
CA ILE A 158 -13.11 2.90 -6.17
C ILE A 158 -13.19 1.74 -7.14
N ALA A 159 -12.88 0.52 -6.68
CA ALA A 159 -12.94 -0.68 -7.49
C ALA A 159 -14.36 -0.98 -8.00
N THR A 160 -15.40 -0.74 -7.21
CA THR A 160 -16.78 -0.89 -7.68
C THR A 160 -17.12 0.13 -8.78
N GLY A 161 -16.65 1.37 -8.66
CA GLY A 161 -16.75 2.38 -9.70
C GLY A 161 -16.02 1.98 -10.98
N GLU A 162 -14.78 1.49 -10.88
CA GLU A 162 -14.02 0.96 -12.03
C GLU A 162 -14.75 -0.22 -12.68
N GLY A 163 -15.31 -1.14 -11.89
CA GLY A 163 -16.07 -2.29 -12.41
C GLY A 163 -17.30 -1.87 -13.20
N ALA A 164 -18.03 -0.86 -12.70
CA ALA A 164 -19.16 -0.28 -13.42
C ALA A 164 -18.73 0.37 -14.74
N LYS A 165 -17.63 1.14 -14.74
CA LYS A 165 -17.07 1.75 -15.96
C LYS A 165 -16.68 0.70 -16.99
N ALA A 166 -15.92 -0.33 -16.59
CA ALA A 166 -15.50 -1.41 -17.48
C ALA A 166 -16.68 -2.17 -18.08
N SER A 167 -17.75 -2.41 -17.30
CA SER A 167 -18.98 -3.05 -17.81
C SER A 167 -19.65 -2.22 -18.90
N LEU A 168 -19.79 -0.92 -18.71
CA LEU A 168 -20.41 -0.02 -19.69
C LEU A 168 -19.54 0.13 -20.95
N SER A 169 -18.22 0.21 -20.80
CA SER A 169 -17.29 0.25 -21.93
C SER A 169 -17.30 -1.05 -22.73
N ALA A 170 -17.38 -2.20 -22.06
CA ALA A 170 -17.53 -3.49 -22.72
C ALA A 170 -18.84 -3.57 -23.51
N PHE A 171 -19.95 -3.07 -22.95
CA PHE A 171 -21.22 -2.99 -23.67
C PHE A 171 -21.14 -2.07 -24.89
N ASP A 172 -20.56 -0.87 -24.76
CA ASP A 172 -20.34 0.07 -25.88
C ASP A 172 -19.50 -0.57 -26.99
N TYR A 173 -18.47 -1.34 -26.63
CA TYR A 173 -17.68 -2.11 -27.59
C TYR A 173 -18.53 -3.16 -28.32
N LEU A 174 -19.32 -3.96 -27.59
CA LEU A 174 -20.16 -5.01 -28.17
C LEU A 174 -21.16 -4.47 -29.20
N ILE A 175 -21.83 -3.35 -28.90
CA ILE A 175 -22.85 -2.77 -29.82
C ILE A 175 -22.23 -2.06 -31.03
N ARG A 176 -20.95 -1.67 -30.97
CA ARG A 176 -20.21 -1.05 -32.08
C ARG A 176 -19.45 -2.07 -32.91
N THR A 177 -19.25 -3.27 -32.38
CA THR A 177 -18.65 -4.38 -33.10
C THR A 177 -19.70 -4.94 -34.05
N LYS A 178 -19.59 -4.61 -35.34
CA LYS A 178 -20.53 -5.12 -36.35
C LYS A 178 -20.39 -6.63 -36.45
N THR A 179 -21.47 -7.36 -36.23
CA THR A 179 -21.62 -8.71 -36.79
C THR A 179 -21.71 -8.59 -38.32
N ALA A 180 -21.08 -9.54 -39.01
CA ALA A 180 -21.14 -9.68 -40.46
C ALA A 180 -22.58 -9.81 -40.96
#